data_AF-A0A6C0GT41-F1
#
_entry.id   AF-A0A6C0GT41-F1
#
_cell.length_a   1.000
_cell.length_b   1.000
_cell.length_c   1.000
_cell.angle_alpha   90.00
_cell.angle_beta   90.00
_cell.angle_gamma   90.00
#
_symmetry.space_group_name_H-M   'P 1'
#
loop_
_entity.id
_entity.type
_entity.pdbx_description
1 polymer ?
#
loop_
_entity_poly.entity_id
_entity_poly.type
_entity_poly.pdbx_seq_one_letter_code
_entity_poly.pdbx_strand_id
1 'polypeptide(L)'
;MPLINKLILKKFHFTSMIILIINFLMGIVFKINFNAIVILLFNTIIYVSGIVLLFLSLRHKKLLPLYYSLYIFLPVAVLLAWLADGIFGALLGTIFFALLVPPDTIRQYNNYELRSPFSGVLSNCCSYDIFQSHYLLFERKVASFNCEHSLDIIKDFRVFKDKKKAFVYFYDAFNGVDSTVTVTLE
;
A
#
# COMPACT_ATOMS: atom_id res chain seq x y z
N MET A 1 -5.30 -32.98 10.88
CA MET A 1 -5.32 -31.71 11.64
C MET A 1 -6.67 -31.60 12.34
N PRO A 2 -6.73 -31.42 13.67
CA PRO A 2 -7.99 -31.48 14.40
C PRO A 2 -8.95 -30.36 13.96
N LEU A 3 -10.24 -30.68 13.90
CA LEU A 3 -11.34 -29.79 13.46
C LEU A 3 -11.33 -28.42 14.17
N ILE A 4 -10.86 -28.40 15.42
CA ILE A 4 -10.71 -27.21 16.27
C ILE A 4 -9.71 -26.20 15.66
N ASN A 5 -8.58 -26.65 15.12
CA ASN A 5 -7.55 -25.76 14.55
C ASN A 5 -8.05 -25.06 13.28
N LYS A 6 -8.93 -25.71 12.51
CA LYS A 6 -9.52 -25.12 11.30
C LYS A 6 -10.51 -23.99 11.64
N LEU A 7 -11.31 -24.15 12.69
CA LEU A 7 -12.26 -23.13 13.15
C LEU A 7 -11.53 -21.90 13.68
N ILE A 8 -10.47 -22.10 14.46
CA ILE A 8 -9.64 -21.01 14.99
C ILE A 8 -8.97 -20.25 13.83
N LEU A 9 -8.35 -20.97 12.89
CA LEU A 9 -7.71 -20.35 11.73
C LEU A 9 -8.70 -19.54 10.87
N LYS A 10 -9.91 -20.07 10.67
CA LYS A 10 -10.97 -19.35 9.95
C LYS A 10 -11.34 -18.06 10.66
N LYS A 11 -11.60 -18.11 11.98
CA LYS A 11 -11.91 -16.91 12.78
C LYS A 11 -10.80 -15.87 12.67
N PHE A 12 -9.56 -16.30 12.87
CA PHE A 12 -8.39 -15.43 12.77
C PHE A 12 -8.29 -14.74 11.41
N HIS A 13 -8.39 -15.49 10.31
CA HIS A 13 -8.35 -14.94 8.94
C HIS A 13 -9.41 -13.86 8.70
N PHE A 14 -10.67 -14.13 9.05
CA PHE A 14 -11.75 -13.15 8.86
C PHE A 14 -11.62 -11.95 9.81
N THR A 15 -11.15 -12.15 11.04
CA THR A 15 -10.87 -11.04 11.97
C THR A 15 -9.78 -10.12 11.42
N SER A 16 -8.68 -10.68 10.89
CA SER A 16 -7.63 -9.89 10.25
C SER A 16 -8.14 -9.10 9.04
N MET A 17 -8.98 -9.70 8.19
CA MET A 17 -9.62 -8.98 7.10
C MET A 17 -10.49 -7.81 7.59
N ILE A 18 -11.31 -8.03 8.62
CA ILE A 18 -12.17 -6.97 9.18
C ILE A 18 -11.32 -5.83 9.73
N ILE A 19 -10.22 -6.13 10.42
CA ILE A 19 -9.28 -5.12 10.93
C ILE A 19 -8.72 -4.25 9.80
N LEU A 20 -8.29 -4.86 8.68
CA LEU A 20 -7.80 -4.09 7.53
C LEU A 20 -8.88 -3.24 6.85
N ILE A 21 -10.10 -3.76 6.74
CA ILE A 21 -11.24 -2.99 6.19
C ILE A 21 -11.53 -1.77 7.08
N ILE A 22 -11.54 -1.95 8.41
CA ILE A 22 -11.71 -0.85 9.35
C ILE A 22 -10.57 0.17 9.21
N ASN A 23 -9.32 -0.28 9.12
CA ASN A 23 -8.17 0.58 8.91
C ASN A 23 -8.31 1.41 7.61
N PHE A 24 -8.70 0.78 6.51
CA PHE A 24 -8.94 1.46 5.24
C PHE A 24 -10.03 2.53 5.34
N LEU A 25 -11.14 2.23 6.03
CA LEU A 25 -12.20 3.20 6.29
C LEU A 25 -11.73 4.36 7.18
N MET A 26 -10.89 4.10 8.19
CA MET A 26 -10.27 5.15 9.00
C MET A 26 -9.34 6.05 8.17
N GLY A 27 -8.59 5.47 7.22
CA GLY A 27 -7.75 6.21 6.29
C GLY A 27 -8.55 7.20 5.44
N ILE A 28 -9.72 6.78 4.96
CA ILE A 28 -10.61 7.63 4.16
C ILE A 28 -11.22 8.75 5.01
N VAL A 29 -11.73 8.43 6.20
CA VAL A 29 -12.51 9.39 7.01
C VAL A 29 -11.64 10.29 7.86
N PHE A 30 -10.62 9.74 8.53
CA PHE A 30 -9.81 10.44 9.53
C PHE A 30 -8.39 10.76 9.06
N LYS A 31 -7.99 10.31 7.85
CA LYS A 31 -6.60 10.38 7.35
C LYS A 31 -5.59 9.68 8.25
N ILE A 32 -6.04 8.72 9.06
CA ILE A 32 -5.21 7.91 9.97
C ILE A 32 -5.22 6.47 9.46
N ASN A 33 -4.04 5.90 9.30
CA ASN A 33 -3.83 4.52 8.89
C ASN A 33 -2.83 3.83 9.82
N PHE A 34 -2.80 2.50 9.79
CA PHE A 34 -1.65 1.75 10.26
C PHE A 34 -0.41 2.07 9.43
N ASN A 35 0.76 1.95 10.05
CA ASN A 35 2.01 2.08 9.32
C ASN A 35 2.10 1.04 8.18
N ALA A 36 2.73 1.42 7.07
CA ALA A 36 3.01 0.58 5.91
C ALA A 36 3.50 -0.84 6.27
N ILE A 37 4.40 -0.98 7.25
CA ILE A 37 4.94 -2.28 7.71
C ILE A 37 3.84 -3.15 8.33
N VAL A 38 2.99 -2.55 9.17
CA VAL A 38 1.89 -3.25 9.84
C VAL A 38 0.87 -3.73 8.80
N ILE A 39 0.52 -2.88 7.83
CA ILE A 39 -0.37 -3.24 6.72
C ILE A 39 0.20 -4.40 5.92
N LEU A 40 1.49 -4.35 5.57
CA LEU A 40 2.17 -5.42 4.84
C LEU A 40 2.15 -6.75 5.61
N LEU A 41 2.38 -6.72 6.93
CA LEU A 41 2.30 -7.91 7.78
C LEU A 41 0.89 -8.50 7.79
N PHE A 42 -0.15 -7.69 7.99
CA PHE A 42 -1.54 -8.17 7.95
C PHE A 42 -1.91 -8.75 6.59
N ASN A 43 -1.55 -8.06 5.49
CA ASN A 43 -1.75 -8.55 4.12
C ASN A 43 -1.10 -9.93 3.93
N THR A 44 0.16 -10.08 4.36
CA THR A 44 0.89 -11.35 4.27
C THR A 44 0.21 -12.46 5.08
N ILE A 45 -0.21 -12.17 6.32
CA ILE A 45 -0.89 -13.12 7.19
C ILE A 45 -2.22 -13.59 6.57
N ILE A 46 -3.02 -12.66 6.05
CA ILE A 46 -4.30 -12.98 5.39
C ILE A 46 -4.05 -13.86 4.16
N TYR A 47 -3.03 -13.53 3.39
CA TYR A 47 -2.70 -14.25 2.17
C TYR A 47 -2.26 -15.70 2.46
N VAL A 48 -1.30 -15.88 3.38
CA VAL A 48 -0.81 -17.21 3.80
C VAL A 48 -1.95 -18.02 4.43
N SER A 49 -2.75 -17.42 5.30
CA SER A 49 -3.88 -18.11 5.94
C SER A 49 -4.96 -18.49 4.93
N GLY A 50 -5.22 -17.67 3.90
CA GLY A 50 -6.12 -18.00 2.79
C GLY A 50 -5.66 -19.23 1.99
N ILE A 51 -4.37 -19.31 1.67
CA ILE A 51 -3.78 -20.47 0.98
C ILE A 51 -3.89 -21.74 1.84
N VAL A 52 -3.54 -21.67 3.13
CA VAL A 52 -3.67 -22.83 4.04
C VAL A 52 -5.13 -23.27 4.16
N LEU A 53 -6.07 -22.33 4.27
CA LEU A 53 -7.50 -22.61 4.34
C LEU A 53 -8.05 -23.21 3.04
N LEU A 54 -7.47 -22.88 1.87
CA LEU A 54 -7.79 -23.54 0.60
C LEU A 54 -7.55 -25.04 0.72
N PHE A 55 -6.30 -25.46 1.00
CA PHE A 55 -5.93 -26.87 1.09
C PHE A 55 -6.74 -27.63 2.15
N LEU A 56 -7.04 -27.00 3.29
CA LEU A 56 -7.89 -27.57 4.34
C LEU A 56 -9.39 -27.65 3.98
N SER A 57 -9.85 -26.92 2.95
CA SER A 57 -11.25 -26.85 2.54
C SER A 57 -11.57 -27.57 1.23
N LEU A 58 -10.57 -27.98 0.43
CA LEU A 58 -10.73 -28.69 -0.86
C LEU A 58 -11.72 -29.86 -0.84
N ARG A 59 -11.86 -30.55 0.30
CA ARG A 59 -12.78 -31.68 0.45
C ARG A 59 -14.28 -31.29 0.49
N HIS A 60 -14.61 -30.01 0.67
CA HIS A 60 -16.00 -29.56 0.90
C HIS A 60 -16.56 -28.85 -0.35
N LYS A 61 -17.71 -29.31 -0.88
CA LYS A 61 -18.39 -28.73 -2.06
C LYS A 61 -19.14 -27.41 -1.79
N LYS A 62 -18.64 -26.54 -0.91
CA LYS A 62 -19.29 -25.25 -0.59
C LYS A 62 -18.66 -24.12 -1.41
N LEU A 63 -19.20 -22.90 -1.32
CA LEU A 63 -18.61 -21.69 -1.94
C LEU A 63 -17.28 -21.25 -1.30
N LEU A 64 -16.94 -21.77 -0.12
CA LEU A 64 -15.74 -21.35 0.63
C LEU A 64 -14.40 -21.64 -0.07
N PRO A 65 -14.15 -22.84 -0.65
CA PRO A 65 -12.92 -23.11 -1.39
C PRO A 65 -12.78 -22.23 -2.63
N LEU A 66 -13.89 -21.82 -3.26
CA LEU A 66 -13.85 -20.86 -4.37
C LEU A 66 -13.28 -19.52 -3.90
N TYR A 67 -13.77 -18.99 -2.76
CA TYR A 67 -13.18 -17.80 -2.14
C TYR A 67 -11.68 -17.97 -1.84
N TYR A 68 -11.29 -19.08 -1.20
CA TYR A 68 -9.87 -19.31 -0.88
C TYR A 68 -9.00 -19.53 -2.12
N SER A 69 -9.57 -20.02 -3.22
CA SER A 69 -8.83 -20.21 -4.48
C SER A 69 -8.40 -18.91 -5.12
N LEU A 70 -9.11 -17.80 -4.84
CA LEU A 70 -8.74 -16.47 -5.32
C LEU A 70 -7.32 -16.10 -4.86
N TYR A 71 -6.92 -16.49 -3.65
CA TYR A 71 -5.58 -16.21 -3.13
C TYR A 71 -4.47 -16.80 -4.01
N ILE A 72 -4.66 -17.97 -4.62
CA ILE A 72 -3.69 -18.56 -5.57
C ILE A 72 -3.97 -18.09 -7.00
N PHE A 73 -5.24 -17.93 -7.37
CA PHE A 73 -5.61 -17.58 -8.73
C PHE A 73 -5.17 -16.16 -9.10
N LEU A 74 -5.29 -15.19 -8.19
CA LEU A 74 -4.90 -13.80 -8.42
C LEU A 74 -3.41 -13.61 -8.82
N PRO A 75 -2.40 -14.11 -8.09
CA PRO A 75 -1.01 -13.96 -8.50
C PRO A 75 -0.72 -14.71 -9.82
N VAL A 76 -1.32 -15.88 -10.02
CA VAL A 76 -1.14 -16.66 -11.26
C VAL A 76 -1.76 -15.91 -12.44
N ALA A 77 -2.94 -15.32 -12.27
CA ALA A 77 -3.59 -14.49 -13.28
C ALA A 77 -2.74 -13.25 -13.61
N VAL A 78 -2.18 -12.57 -12.60
CA VAL A 78 -1.26 -11.43 -12.81
C VAL A 78 -0.02 -11.86 -13.56
N LEU A 79 0.62 -12.98 -13.20
CA LEU A 79 1.77 -13.52 -13.93
C LEU A 79 1.43 -13.84 -15.38
N LEU A 80 0.35 -14.59 -15.63
CA LEU A 80 -0.08 -14.93 -16.98
C LEU A 80 -0.42 -13.70 -17.81
N ALA A 81 -1.07 -12.71 -17.20
CA ALA A 81 -1.44 -11.49 -17.90
C ALA A 81 -0.23 -10.58 -18.17
N TRP A 82 0.80 -10.64 -17.32
CA TRP A 82 2.10 -10.02 -17.57
C TRP A 82 2.84 -10.70 -18.72
N LEU A 83 2.85 -12.04 -18.78
CA LEU A 83 3.44 -12.78 -19.91
C LEU A 83 2.74 -12.52 -21.25
N ALA A 84 1.45 -12.20 -21.22
CA ALA A 84 0.68 -11.89 -22.42
C ALA A 84 0.97 -10.48 -22.97
N ASP A 85 1.81 -9.68 -22.28
CA ASP A 85 2.22 -8.30 -22.62
C ASP A 85 1.03 -7.38 -22.95
N GLY A 86 -0.12 -7.69 -22.34
CA GLY A 86 -1.40 -7.08 -22.67
C GLY A 86 -1.78 -5.97 -21.69
N ILE A 87 -2.53 -4.98 -22.20
CA ILE A 87 -3.16 -3.94 -21.37
C ILE A 87 -4.02 -4.52 -20.23
N PHE A 88 -4.62 -5.69 -20.45
CA PHE A 88 -5.37 -6.41 -19.42
C PHE A 88 -4.50 -6.89 -18.26
N GLY A 89 -3.25 -7.29 -18.52
CA GLY A 89 -2.31 -7.65 -17.46
C GLY A 89 -1.84 -6.45 -16.66
N ALA A 90 -1.58 -5.33 -17.33
CA ALA A 90 -1.29 -4.06 -16.68
C ALA A 90 -2.45 -3.61 -15.75
N LEU A 91 -3.69 -3.71 -16.22
CA LEU A 91 -4.89 -3.36 -15.45
C LEU A 91 -5.12 -4.29 -14.25
N LEU A 92 -5.09 -5.60 -14.47
CA LEU A 92 -5.27 -6.59 -13.39
C LEU A 92 -4.14 -6.53 -12.37
N GLY A 93 -2.90 -6.37 -12.84
CA GLY A 93 -1.73 -6.13 -12.01
C GLY A 93 -1.90 -4.88 -11.16
N THR A 94 -2.33 -3.76 -11.75
CA THR A 94 -2.58 -2.51 -11.01
C THR A 94 -3.56 -2.72 -9.86
N ILE A 95 -4.69 -3.39 -10.08
CA ILE A 95 -5.68 -3.65 -9.02
C ILE A 95 -5.06 -4.53 -7.93
N PHE A 96 -4.33 -5.58 -8.32
CA PHE A 96 -3.74 -6.52 -7.37
C PHE A 96 -2.63 -5.86 -6.53
N PHE A 97 -1.70 -5.16 -7.16
CA PHE A 97 -0.62 -4.45 -6.50
C PHE A 97 -1.14 -3.30 -5.64
N ALA A 98 -2.19 -2.58 -6.07
CA ALA A 98 -2.80 -1.54 -5.24
C ALA A 98 -3.35 -2.06 -3.90
N LEU A 99 -3.77 -3.33 -3.84
CA LEU A 99 -4.23 -3.95 -2.59
C LEU A 99 -3.08 -4.52 -1.75
N LEU A 100 -2.03 -5.05 -2.39
CA LEU A 100 -0.96 -5.77 -1.71
C LEU A 100 0.22 -4.90 -1.30
N VAL A 101 0.60 -3.96 -2.16
CA VAL A 101 1.84 -3.20 -2.07
C VAL A 101 1.60 -1.94 -1.26
N PRO A 102 2.28 -1.77 -0.11
CA PRO A 102 2.25 -0.51 0.60
C PRO A 102 2.94 0.59 -0.23
N PRO A 103 2.62 1.87 0.02
CA PRO A 103 3.26 2.97 -0.68
C PRO A 103 4.78 3.00 -0.44
N ASP A 104 5.55 3.34 -1.47
CA ASP A 104 7.01 3.35 -1.42
C ASP A 104 7.51 4.57 -0.65
N THR A 105 8.44 4.34 0.27
CA THR A 105 9.08 5.42 1.04
C THR A 105 10.28 5.96 0.28
N ILE A 106 10.21 7.23 -0.12
CA ILE A 106 11.23 7.88 -0.94
C ILE A 106 12.32 8.46 -0.04
N ARG A 107 11.89 9.21 0.98
CA ARG A 107 12.75 9.89 1.95
C ARG A 107 12.07 9.96 3.31
N GLN A 108 12.88 9.97 4.35
CA GLN A 108 12.44 10.13 5.74
C GLN A 108 13.18 11.30 6.37
N TYR A 109 12.44 12.13 7.11
CA TYR A 109 12.99 13.22 7.91
C TYR A 109 12.30 13.25 9.27
N ASN A 110 13.04 12.88 10.33
CA ASN A 110 12.49 12.68 11.68
C ASN A 110 11.29 11.70 11.65
N ASN A 111 10.12 12.17 12.10
CA ASN A 111 8.88 11.38 12.14
C ASN A 111 8.00 11.61 10.89
N TYR A 112 8.55 12.21 9.84
CA TYR A 112 7.84 12.44 8.58
C TYR A 112 8.45 11.59 7.48
N GLU A 113 7.58 11.01 6.67
CA GLU A 113 7.95 10.19 5.53
C GLU A 113 7.29 10.74 4.28
N LEU A 114 8.11 10.97 3.26
CA LEU A 114 7.66 11.33 1.93
C LEU A 114 7.50 10.03 1.14
N ARG A 115 6.27 9.73 0.74
CA ARG A 115 5.91 8.49 0.07
C ARG A 115 5.27 8.72 -1.28
N SER A 116 5.54 7.82 -2.20
CA SER A 116 4.80 7.72 -3.46
C SER A 116 3.66 6.72 -3.25
N PRO A 117 2.39 7.13 -3.38
CA PRO A 117 1.31 6.16 -3.47
C PRO A 117 1.51 5.28 -4.70
N PHE A 118 1.11 4.01 -4.60
CA PHE A 118 1.11 3.10 -5.74
C PHE A 118 0.28 3.71 -6.87
N SER A 119 0.96 4.03 -7.96
CA SER A 119 0.44 4.76 -9.11
C SER A 119 0.36 3.77 -10.26
N GLY A 120 -0.86 3.32 -10.56
CA GLY A 120 -1.11 2.32 -11.59
C GLY A 120 -0.78 2.80 -13.01
N VAL A 121 -0.96 1.93 -14.00
CA VAL A 121 -0.62 2.25 -15.40
C VAL A 121 -1.44 3.42 -15.98
N LEU A 122 -2.60 3.73 -15.40
CA LEU A 122 -3.46 4.86 -15.79
C LEU A 122 -3.49 6.02 -14.77
N SER A 123 -2.66 6.02 -13.72
CA SER A 123 -2.67 7.14 -12.78
C SER A 123 -1.98 8.36 -13.38
N ASN A 124 -2.53 9.56 -13.12
CA ASN A 124 -1.82 10.81 -13.40
C ASN A 124 -0.47 10.79 -12.70
N CYS A 125 0.58 11.20 -13.41
CA CYS A 125 1.91 11.12 -12.81
C CYS A 125 2.00 11.94 -11.54
N CYS A 126 2.80 11.35 -10.64
CA CYS A 126 3.69 12.07 -9.74
C CYS A 126 2.94 12.81 -8.61
N SER A 127 2.01 12.10 -7.99
CA SER A 127 1.44 12.48 -6.68
C SER A 127 2.35 11.98 -5.56
N TYR A 128 2.54 12.80 -4.54
CA TYR A 128 3.37 12.51 -3.39
C TYR A 128 2.61 12.84 -2.11
N ASP A 129 2.71 11.94 -1.14
CA ASP A 129 2.05 12.06 0.14
C ASP A 129 3.08 12.21 1.26
N ILE A 130 2.82 13.14 2.17
CA ILE A 130 3.60 13.30 3.38
C ILE A 130 2.83 12.67 4.53
N PHE A 131 3.43 11.66 5.15
CA PHE A 131 2.91 10.99 6.32
C PHE A 131 3.70 11.42 7.56
N GLN A 132 2.99 11.58 8.67
CA GLN A 132 3.57 11.74 10.00
C GLN A 132 3.31 10.50 10.83
N SER A 133 4.37 9.79 11.16
CA SER A 133 4.33 8.61 12.01
C SER A 133 3.99 9.01 13.45
N HIS A 134 2.90 8.43 13.97
CA HIS A 134 2.43 8.60 15.34
C HIS A 134 2.53 7.24 16.04
N TYR A 135 3.51 7.11 16.94
CA TYR A 135 3.92 5.82 17.50
C TYR A 135 4.40 4.84 16.42
N LEU A 136 4.75 3.61 16.80
CA LEU A 136 5.22 2.56 15.88
C LEU A 136 4.11 1.96 14.99
N LEU A 137 2.84 2.18 15.33
CA LEU A 137 1.71 1.46 14.73
C LEU A 137 0.87 2.31 13.77
N PHE A 138 0.79 3.63 13.97
CA PHE A 138 -0.11 4.49 13.23
C PHE A 138 0.64 5.61 12.50
N GLU A 139 0.05 6.05 11.42
CA GLU A 139 0.52 7.17 10.62
C GLU A 139 -0.66 8.03 10.21
N ARG A 140 -0.40 9.34 10.10
CA ARG A 140 -1.39 10.31 9.65
C ARG A 140 -0.91 10.97 8.38
N LYS A 141 -1.76 11.04 7.36
CA LYS A 141 -1.48 11.81 6.16
C LYS A 141 -1.64 13.30 6.47
N VAL A 142 -0.57 14.07 6.33
CA VAL A 142 -0.51 15.51 6.69
C VAL A 142 -0.49 16.44 5.49
N ALA A 143 -0.09 15.96 4.32
CA ALA A 143 -0.17 16.69 3.06
C ALA A 143 -0.13 15.75 1.86
N SER A 144 -0.62 16.25 0.72
CA SER A 144 -0.51 15.61 -0.58
C SER A 144 -0.16 16.70 -1.59
N PHE A 145 0.74 16.43 -2.53
CA PHE A 145 1.07 17.37 -3.58
C PHE A 145 1.39 16.63 -4.88
N ASN A 146 1.11 17.27 -6.01
CA ASN A 146 1.46 16.75 -7.32
C ASN A 146 2.64 17.56 -7.87
N CYS A 147 3.60 16.89 -8.50
CA CYS A 147 4.69 17.55 -9.23
C CYS A 147 4.78 16.95 -10.63
N GLU A 148 5.28 17.72 -11.59
CA GLU A 148 5.54 17.18 -12.94
C GLU A 148 6.81 16.31 -12.99
N HIS A 149 7.66 16.40 -11.96
CA HIS A 149 8.93 15.70 -11.88
C HIS A 149 8.82 14.32 -11.21
N SER A 150 9.53 13.34 -11.80
CA SER A 150 9.57 11.95 -11.34
C SER A 150 10.42 11.73 -10.08
N LEU A 151 10.28 10.55 -9.48
CA LEU A 151 10.89 10.12 -8.23
C LEU A 151 12.43 10.25 -8.17
N ASP A 152 13.10 10.04 -9.30
CA ASP A 152 14.57 9.98 -9.40
C ASP A 152 15.25 11.35 -9.21
N ILE A 153 14.45 12.41 -9.12
CA ILE A 153 14.89 13.81 -9.06
C ILE A 153 14.86 14.30 -7.59
N ILE A 154 14.26 13.57 -6.63
CA ILE A 154 14.14 14.05 -5.24
C ILE A 154 15.47 13.87 -4.48
N LYS A 155 16.11 15.00 -4.18
CA LYS A 155 17.43 15.07 -3.51
C LYS A 155 17.30 15.07 -2.00
N ASP A 156 16.49 15.98 -1.45
CA ASP A 156 16.36 16.18 0.00
C ASP A 156 14.91 16.53 0.37
N PHE A 157 14.54 16.26 1.62
CA PHE A 157 13.24 16.52 2.20
C PHE A 157 13.39 17.04 3.63
N ARG A 158 12.85 18.23 3.90
CA ARG A 158 12.93 18.85 5.24
C ARG A 158 11.59 19.39 5.70
N VAL A 159 11.28 19.15 6.97
CA VAL A 159 10.05 19.61 7.60
C VAL A 159 10.35 20.63 8.69
N PHE A 160 9.72 21.80 8.59
CA PHE A 160 9.81 22.88 9.57
C PHE A 160 8.47 23.00 10.31
N LYS A 161 8.41 22.37 11.50
CA LYS A 161 7.21 22.33 12.34
C LYS A 161 6.71 23.73 12.72
N ASP A 162 7.61 24.64 13.06
CA ASP A 162 7.28 26.01 13.49
C ASP A 162 6.49 26.80 12.44
N LYS A 163 6.70 26.48 11.17
CA LYS A 163 6.06 27.17 10.04
C LYS A 163 4.95 26.35 9.38
N LYS A 164 4.64 25.14 9.89
CA LYS A 164 3.76 24.15 9.24
C LYS A 164 4.08 23.96 7.75
N LYS A 165 5.38 23.90 7.41
CA LYS A 165 5.84 23.81 6.02
C LYS A 165 6.82 22.66 5.85
N ALA A 166 6.70 21.97 4.73
CA ALA A 166 7.70 21.04 4.23
C ALA A 166 8.32 21.58 2.94
N PHE A 167 9.63 21.41 2.81
CA PHE A 167 10.38 21.74 1.60
C PHE A 167 10.88 20.44 1.00
N VAL A 168 10.55 20.25 -0.27
CA VAL A 168 11.01 19.12 -1.08
C VAL A 168 11.97 19.68 -2.11
N TYR A 169 13.21 19.19 -2.11
CA TYR A 169 14.26 19.65 -3.00
C TYR A 169 14.43 18.66 -4.15
N PHE A 170 14.39 19.18 -5.38
CA PHE A 170 14.52 18.42 -6.61
C PHE A 170 15.84 18.79 -7.30
N TYR A 171 16.52 17.78 -7.83
CA TYR A 171 17.70 17.90 -8.68
C TYR A 171 17.29 17.83 -10.14
N ASP A 172 17.21 18.96 -10.82
CA ASP A 172 16.95 18.99 -12.26
C ASP A 172 18.24 18.67 -13.04
N ALA A 173 18.36 17.43 -13.52
CA ALA A 173 19.49 16.99 -14.33
C ALA A 173 19.56 17.68 -15.71
N PHE A 174 18.47 18.28 -16.20
CA PHE A 174 18.43 18.94 -17.50
C PHE A 174 18.88 20.40 -17.45
N ASN A 175 18.56 21.12 -16.37
CA ASN A 175 18.90 22.55 -16.25
C ASN A 175 20.02 22.83 -15.23
N GLY A 176 20.41 21.86 -14.41
CA GLY A 176 21.40 22.06 -13.34
C GLY A 176 20.95 23.03 -12.24
N VAL A 177 19.64 23.30 -12.15
CA VAL A 177 19.02 24.21 -11.18
C VAL A 177 18.22 23.39 -10.18
N ASP A 178 18.59 23.47 -8.91
CA ASP A 178 17.83 22.86 -7.81
C ASP A 178 16.48 23.60 -7.68
N SER A 179 15.36 22.90 -7.85
CA SER A 179 14.02 23.45 -7.63
C SER A 179 13.47 23.04 -6.26
N THR A 180 12.66 23.90 -5.65
CA THR A 180 12.11 23.65 -4.31
C THR A 180 10.60 23.82 -4.32
N VAL A 181 9.87 22.79 -3.90
CA VAL A 181 8.43 22.87 -3.69
C VAL A 181 8.16 23.06 -2.21
N THR A 182 7.41 24.12 -1.89
CA THR A 182 6.95 24.38 -0.53
C THR A 182 5.54 23.83 -0.36
N VAL A 183 5.37 22.89 0.56
CA VAL A 183 4.09 22.24 0.87
C VAL A 183 3.63 22.69 2.25
N THR A 184 2.39 23.15 2.35
CA THR A 184 1.77 23.50 3.63
C THR A 184 1.21 22.24 4.29
N LEU A 185 1.49 22.04 5.57
CA LEU A 185 1.03 20.90 6.36
C LEU A 185 -0.29 21.22 7.06
N GLU A 186 -1.22 20.27 7.06
CA GLU A 186 -2.52 20.36 7.76
C GLU A 186 -2.41 20.19 9.29
#